data_AF-A0A517ZA93-F1
#
_entry.id   AF-A0A517ZA93-F1
#
_cell.length_a   1.000
_cell.length_b   1.000
_cell.length_c   1.000
_cell.angle_alpha   90.00
_cell.angle_beta   90.00
_cell.angle_gamma   90.00
#
_symmetry.space_group_name_H-M   'P 1'
#
loop_
_entity.id
_entity.type
_entity.pdbx_description
1 polymer ?
#
loop_
_entity_poly.entity_id
_entity_poly.type
_entity_poly.pdbx_seq_one_letter_code
_entity_poly.pdbx_strand_id
1 'polypeptide(L)'
;MNQYHPLFTNAEARTIKEEICEIGRRVYTKGFAAANDGNISYRIGENEVLCSPTMICKGFMNPEDICMVDLDGGQLAGVKKRTSEILLHLTIMKHRPDVKAVVHCHPPHATAFAVAREAIPQCVLPEIEVFMGEVPLAPYETPGGQEFADTVVPFLKATNTIILTNHGTVSFGKTLEEAYWKTEILDAYCRILILAKELGGITYLNEQKSRELLGLKERLGFDDPRFHLENCDLCGNSAFREGYKAAEAPEPQTCAFEPPPSYPGYLKPPASGSNGSPQVNEALVQAITDQVLAALKG
;
A
#
# COMPACT_ATOMS: atom_id res chain seq x y z
N MET A 1 22.21 17.11 19.44
CA MET A 1 20.90 17.51 18.89
C MET A 1 19.96 17.73 20.06
N ASN A 2 19.23 18.83 20.05
CA ASN A 2 18.55 19.37 21.23
C ASN A 2 17.28 18.53 21.53
N GLN A 3 17.32 17.68 22.55
CA GLN A 3 16.14 16.89 22.97
C GLN A 3 15.02 17.76 23.59
N TYR A 4 15.31 19.04 23.86
CA TYR A 4 14.44 19.99 24.54
C TYR A 4 13.55 20.80 23.59
N HIS A 5 12.91 20.17 22.60
CA HIS A 5 11.86 20.86 21.85
C HIS A 5 10.59 20.94 22.72
N PRO A 6 10.02 22.12 23.00
CA PRO A 6 8.91 22.26 23.96
C PRO A 6 7.70 21.37 23.64
N LEU A 7 7.34 21.28 22.35
CA LEU A 7 6.25 20.41 21.90
C LEU A 7 6.60 18.92 22.00
N PHE A 8 7.87 18.53 21.91
CA PHE A 8 8.26 17.11 21.87
C PHE A 8 8.09 16.40 23.22
N THR A 9 8.08 17.14 24.32
CA THR A 9 8.05 16.60 25.69
C THR A 9 6.73 16.83 26.43
N ASN A 10 5.80 17.58 25.83
CA ASN A 10 4.51 17.93 26.45
C ASN A 10 3.57 16.71 26.55
N ALA A 11 2.43 16.86 27.22
CA ALA A 11 1.48 15.77 27.43
C ALA A 11 0.87 15.25 26.12
N GLU A 12 0.50 16.16 25.20
CA GLU A 12 -0.07 15.81 23.91
C GLU A 12 0.88 14.95 23.08
N ALA A 13 2.16 15.33 22.98
CA ALA A 13 3.15 14.57 22.24
C ALA A 13 3.40 13.19 22.83
N ARG A 14 3.28 13.00 24.15
CA ARG A 14 3.36 11.66 24.76
C ARG A 14 2.22 10.79 24.27
N THR A 15 0.98 11.28 24.34
CA THR A 15 -0.20 10.57 23.84
C THR A 15 -0.08 10.24 22.35
N ILE A 16 0.31 11.20 21.51
CA ILE A 16 0.48 10.94 20.07
C ILE A 16 1.60 9.94 19.78
N LYS A 17 2.71 9.97 20.54
CA LYS A 17 3.78 8.95 20.40
C LYS A 17 3.27 7.55 20.75
N GLU A 18 2.47 7.43 21.81
CA GLU A 18 1.82 6.17 22.18
C GLU A 18 0.88 5.68 21.07
N GLU A 19 0.08 6.58 20.49
CA GLU A 19 -0.79 6.26 19.36
C GLU A 19 -0.01 5.83 18.10
N ILE A 20 1.13 6.47 17.79
CA ILE A 20 2.00 6.06 16.68
C ILE A 20 2.51 4.62 16.91
N CYS A 21 2.91 4.29 18.14
CA CYS A 21 3.34 2.94 18.50
C CYS A 21 2.18 1.92 18.42
N GLU A 22 0.97 2.31 18.82
CA GLU A 22 -0.25 1.51 18.68
C GLU A 22 -0.53 1.17 17.21
N ILE A 23 -0.57 2.20 16.34
CA ILE A 23 -0.76 1.99 14.90
C ILE A 23 0.37 1.15 14.31
N GLY A 24 1.62 1.39 14.71
CA GLY A 24 2.76 0.59 14.29
C GLY A 24 2.60 -0.90 14.60
N ARG A 25 2.09 -1.23 15.78
CA ARG A 25 1.77 -2.61 16.17
C ARG A 25 0.65 -3.21 15.36
N ARG A 26 -0.40 -2.46 15.05
CA ARG A 26 -1.52 -2.95 14.23
C ARG A 26 -1.09 -3.19 12.79
N VAL A 27 -0.36 -2.25 12.18
CA VAL A 27 0.27 -2.40 10.86
C VAL A 27 1.13 -3.67 10.80
N TYR A 28 2.01 -3.87 11.78
CA TYR A 28 2.86 -5.07 11.83
C TYR A 28 2.06 -6.36 12.05
N THR A 29 1.09 -6.36 12.97
CA THR A 29 0.27 -7.53 13.29
C THR A 29 -0.59 -7.98 12.11
N LYS A 30 -1.03 -7.04 11.27
CA LYS A 30 -1.75 -7.33 10.02
C LYS A 30 -0.85 -7.83 8.89
N GLY A 31 0.47 -7.79 9.07
CA GLY A 31 1.43 -8.12 8.01
C GLY A 31 1.52 -7.05 6.93
N PHE A 32 1.16 -5.80 7.23
CA PHE A 32 1.29 -4.67 6.29
C PHE A 32 2.69 -4.07 6.28
N ALA A 33 3.55 -4.51 7.19
CA ALA A 33 4.95 -4.09 7.25
C ALA A 33 5.84 -5.32 7.47
N ALA A 34 6.78 -5.56 6.55
CA ALA A 34 7.83 -6.55 6.67
C ALA A 34 9.11 -5.94 7.25
N ALA A 35 9.63 -6.58 8.30
CA ALA A 35 10.85 -6.16 9.00
C ALA A 35 10.80 -4.70 9.51
N ASN A 36 11.34 -3.74 8.76
CA ASN A 36 11.52 -2.34 9.17
C ASN A 36 10.90 -1.32 8.20
N ASP A 37 10.12 -1.80 7.23
CA ASP A 37 9.43 -0.98 6.24
C ASP A 37 8.23 -0.22 6.85
N GLY A 38 7.58 0.57 5.98
CA GLY A 38 6.51 1.49 6.36
C GLY A 38 7.01 2.65 7.22
N ASN A 39 6.14 3.64 7.42
CA ASN A 39 6.38 4.76 8.32
C ASN A 39 5.07 5.50 8.65
N ILE A 40 5.09 6.19 9.78
CA ILE A 40 3.91 6.82 10.38
C ILE A 40 4.35 8.21 10.85
N SER A 41 3.53 9.23 10.59
CA SER A 41 3.78 10.58 11.10
C SER A 41 2.51 11.29 11.56
N TYR A 42 2.69 12.25 12.46
CA TYR A 42 1.63 13.13 12.94
C TYR A 42 2.11 14.59 13.06
N ARG A 43 1.42 15.53 12.41
CA ARG A 43 1.63 16.97 12.54
C ARG A 43 1.03 17.47 13.85
N ILE A 44 1.91 17.82 14.79
CA ILE A 44 1.55 18.24 16.15
C ILE A 44 1.59 19.76 16.32
N GLY A 45 2.24 20.49 15.41
CA GLY A 45 2.31 21.95 15.43
C GLY A 45 2.19 22.56 14.03
N GLU A 46 2.48 23.86 13.94
CA GLU A 46 2.49 24.56 12.66
C GLU A 46 3.62 24.04 11.77
N ASN A 47 4.79 23.77 12.34
CA ASN A 47 5.95 23.28 11.62
C ASN A 47 6.39 21.88 12.08
N GLU A 48 5.93 21.42 13.23
CA GLU A 48 6.44 20.23 13.90
C GLU A 48 5.65 18.97 13.54
N VAL A 49 6.38 17.94 13.11
CA VAL A 49 5.83 16.63 12.74
C VAL A 49 6.56 15.55 13.51
N LEU A 50 5.81 14.76 14.29
CA LEU A 50 6.29 13.51 14.88
C LEU A 50 6.35 12.44 13.80
N CYS A 51 7.39 11.61 13.80
CA CYS A 51 7.49 10.51 12.84
C CYS A 51 8.21 9.29 13.41
N SER A 52 7.90 8.12 12.87
CA SER A 52 8.64 6.90 13.19
C SER A 52 10.11 6.99 12.77
N PRO A 53 11.02 6.31 13.50
CA PRO A 53 12.42 6.23 13.13
C PRO A 53 12.65 5.29 11.94
N THR A 54 13.78 5.47 11.27
CA THR A 54 14.28 4.52 10.26
C THR A 54 14.83 3.25 10.92
N MET A 55 14.88 2.15 10.15
CA MET A 55 15.51 0.88 10.53
C MET A 55 14.95 0.21 11.79
N ILE A 56 13.68 0.46 12.11
CA ILE A 56 12.97 -0.18 13.24
C ILE A 56 11.64 -0.74 12.78
N CYS A 57 11.36 -1.96 13.22
CA CYS A 57 10.08 -2.62 13.08
C CYS A 57 8.97 -1.80 13.75
N LYS A 58 7.93 -1.46 12.98
CA LYS A 58 6.83 -0.62 13.48
C LYS A 58 6.07 -1.28 14.63
N GLY A 59 6.07 -2.62 14.69
CA GLY A 59 5.45 -3.34 15.79
C GLY A 59 6.21 -3.31 17.13
N PHE A 60 7.47 -2.87 17.14
CA PHE A 60 8.33 -2.87 18.33
C PHE A 60 8.86 -1.47 18.68
N MET A 61 8.23 -0.42 18.16
CA MET A 61 8.56 0.96 18.53
C MET A 61 8.12 1.25 19.96
N ASN A 62 8.93 2.04 20.67
CA ASN A 62 8.55 2.67 21.92
C ASN A 62 8.41 4.19 21.71
N PRO A 63 7.62 4.90 22.53
CA PRO A 63 7.48 6.36 22.42
C PRO A 63 8.80 7.15 22.39
N GLU A 64 9.85 6.64 23.05
CA GLU A 64 11.19 7.23 23.10
C GLU A 64 11.94 7.13 21.76
N ASP A 65 11.52 6.20 20.90
CA ASP A 65 12.09 5.98 19.57
C ASP A 65 11.57 7.00 18.54
N ILE A 66 10.44 7.64 18.83
CA ILE A 66 9.77 8.60 17.93
C ILE A 66 10.63 9.85 17.76
N CYS A 67 10.71 10.30 16.51
CA CYS A 67 11.46 11.48 16.10
C CYS A 67 10.52 12.68 15.92
N MET A 68 11.07 13.88 15.86
CA MET A 68 10.37 15.09 15.44
C MET A 68 11.17 15.79 14.36
N VAL A 69 10.49 16.23 13.30
CA VAL A 69 11.05 17.01 12.19
C VAL A 69 10.27 18.31 12.01
N ASP A 70 10.87 19.26 11.31
CA ASP A 70 10.17 20.39 10.70
C ASP A 70 9.51 19.98 9.36
N LEU A 71 8.70 20.87 8.77
CA LEU A 71 8.08 20.64 7.46
C LEU A 71 9.07 20.56 6.30
N ASP A 72 10.34 20.91 6.49
CA ASP A 72 11.41 20.77 5.50
C ASP A 72 12.21 19.47 5.69
N GLY A 73 11.84 18.64 6.67
CA GLY A 73 12.46 17.34 6.95
C GLY A 73 13.71 17.41 7.82
N GLY A 74 14.05 18.59 8.34
CA GLY A 74 15.08 18.80 9.33
C GLY A 74 14.69 18.20 10.67
N GLN A 75 15.53 17.33 11.23
CA GLN A 75 15.24 16.68 12.50
C GLN A 75 15.42 17.65 13.68
N LEU A 76 14.33 17.96 14.36
CA LEU A 76 14.27 18.88 15.51
C LEU A 76 14.55 18.17 16.84
N ALA A 77 14.05 16.94 17.00
CA ALA A 77 14.15 16.17 18.24
C ALA A 77 14.08 14.65 18.01
N GLY A 78 14.33 13.88 19.08
CA GLY A 78 14.43 12.42 19.05
C GLY A 78 15.87 11.92 18.96
N VAL A 79 16.15 10.76 19.58
CA VAL A 79 17.50 10.17 19.65
C VAL A 79 17.86 9.42 18.38
N LYS A 80 16.86 8.77 17.78
CA LYS A 80 17.03 7.98 16.56
C LYS A 80 16.93 8.85 15.32
N LYS A 81 17.36 8.31 14.18
CA LYS A 81 17.19 8.99 12.89
C LYS A 81 15.74 8.82 12.41
N ARG A 82 15.14 9.91 11.95
CA ARG A 82 13.82 9.91 11.30
C ARG A 82 13.76 8.96 10.09
N THR A 83 12.56 8.56 9.66
CA THR A 83 12.34 7.73 8.46
C THR A 83 12.99 8.32 7.19
N SER A 84 13.42 7.48 6.25
CA SER A 84 13.96 7.91 4.96
C SER A 84 12.93 8.60 4.08
N GLU A 85 11.65 8.23 4.21
CA GLU A 85 10.56 8.72 3.34
C GLU A 85 9.75 9.85 3.96
N ILE A 86 10.35 10.61 4.88
CA ILE A 86 9.64 11.70 5.55
C ILE A 86 9.14 12.74 4.54
N LEU A 87 9.84 12.96 3.43
CA LEU A 87 9.46 13.92 2.40
C LEU A 87 8.10 13.61 1.76
N LEU A 88 7.73 12.33 1.62
CA LEU A 88 6.40 11.93 1.15
C LEU A 88 5.31 12.47 2.10
N HIS A 89 5.50 12.27 3.40
CA HIS A 89 4.57 12.68 4.44
C HIS A 89 4.43 14.21 4.51
N LEU A 90 5.56 14.91 4.47
CA LEU A 90 5.61 16.37 4.55
C LEU A 90 5.01 17.02 3.30
N THR A 91 5.24 16.44 2.11
CA THR A 91 4.65 16.92 0.86
C THR A 91 3.12 16.83 0.90
N ILE A 92 2.57 15.73 1.44
CA ILE A 92 1.13 15.58 1.67
C ILE A 92 0.63 16.68 2.62
N MET A 93 1.27 16.85 3.78
CA MET A 93 0.85 17.84 4.80
C MET A 93 0.96 19.30 4.33
N LYS A 94 1.94 19.61 3.46
CA LYS A 94 2.12 20.94 2.85
C LYS A 94 0.97 21.27 1.89
N HIS A 95 0.52 20.31 1.09
CA HIS A 95 -0.59 20.50 0.14
C HIS A 95 -1.97 20.33 0.78
N ARG A 96 -2.06 19.63 1.92
CA ARG A 96 -3.30 19.37 2.65
C ARG A 96 -3.17 19.82 4.11
N PRO A 97 -3.39 21.11 4.42
CA PRO A 97 -3.31 21.63 5.79
C PRO A 97 -4.28 20.96 6.77
N ASP A 98 -5.35 20.34 6.28
CA ASP A 98 -6.31 19.57 7.07
C ASP A 98 -5.79 18.20 7.51
N VAL A 99 -4.73 17.69 6.86
CA VAL A 99 -4.10 16.41 7.18
C VAL A 99 -3.14 16.58 8.35
N LYS A 100 -3.36 15.76 9.39
CA LYS A 100 -2.43 15.63 10.51
C LYS A 100 -1.68 14.31 10.51
N ALA A 101 -2.30 13.23 10.07
CA ALA A 101 -1.72 11.89 10.14
C ALA A 101 -1.45 11.33 8.74
N VAL A 102 -0.31 10.66 8.58
CA VAL A 102 0.05 9.93 7.36
C VAL A 102 0.61 8.57 7.76
N VAL A 103 0.13 7.52 7.11
CA VAL A 103 0.58 6.13 7.25
C VAL A 103 0.99 5.62 5.88
N HIS A 104 2.25 5.23 5.75
CA HIS A 104 2.76 4.51 4.60
C HIS A 104 3.15 3.09 5.02
N CYS A 105 2.75 2.09 4.25
CA CYS A 105 3.07 0.68 4.49
C CYS A 105 2.85 -0.15 3.22
N HIS A 106 3.09 -1.46 3.32
CA HIS A 106 3.10 -2.41 2.20
C HIS A 106 2.04 -3.52 2.40
N PRO A 107 0.74 -3.19 2.48
CA PRO A 107 -0.33 -4.17 2.59
C PRO A 107 -0.32 -5.13 1.37
N PRO A 108 -0.24 -6.46 1.55
CA PRO A 108 0.10 -7.37 0.45
C PRO A 108 -0.87 -7.37 -0.74
N HIS A 109 -2.18 -7.26 -0.50
CA HIS A 109 -3.16 -7.32 -1.58
C HIS A 109 -3.20 -6.03 -2.35
N ALA A 110 -3.18 -4.87 -1.68
CA ALA A 110 -3.11 -3.60 -2.40
C ALA A 110 -1.76 -3.40 -3.11
N THR A 111 -0.67 -3.90 -2.52
CA THR A 111 0.65 -3.91 -3.17
C THR A 111 0.66 -4.82 -4.39
N ALA A 112 -0.12 -5.91 -4.43
CA ALA A 112 -0.27 -6.73 -5.63
C ALA A 112 -0.87 -5.93 -6.80
N PHE A 113 -1.88 -5.08 -6.56
CA PHE A 113 -2.39 -4.15 -7.58
C PHE A 113 -1.34 -3.13 -8.01
N ALA A 114 -0.54 -2.62 -7.06
CA ALA A 114 0.56 -1.70 -7.34
C ALA A 114 1.61 -2.31 -8.29
N VAL A 115 1.94 -3.58 -8.09
CA VAL A 115 2.91 -4.33 -8.91
C VAL A 115 2.30 -4.73 -10.26
N ALA A 116 1.03 -5.14 -10.27
CA ALA A 116 0.30 -5.46 -11.49
C ALA A 116 -0.03 -4.23 -12.35
N ARG A 117 0.16 -3.02 -11.80
CA ARG A 117 -0.26 -1.74 -12.39
C ARG A 117 -1.75 -1.73 -12.72
N GLU A 118 -2.53 -2.38 -11.86
CA GLU A 118 -3.96 -2.50 -12.04
C GLU A 118 -4.69 -1.44 -11.22
N ALA A 119 -5.61 -0.73 -11.88
CA ALA A 119 -6.47 0.23 -11.23
C ALA A 119 -7.43 -0.45 -10.25
N ILE A 120 -7.72 0.21 -9.13
CA ILE A 120 -8.73 -0.26 -8.19
C ILE A 120 -10.13 0.03 -8.79
N PRO A 121 -10.95 -0.99 -9.06
CA PRO A 121 -12.30 -0.80 -9.59
C PRO A 121 -13.19 -0.11 -8.55
N GLN A 122 -14.09 0.75 -9.03
CA GLN A 122 -15.16 1.37 -8.25
C GLN A 122 -16.49 0.70 -8.54
N CYS A 123 -17.54 1.07 -7.80
CA CYS A 123 -18.90 0.56 -7.92
C CYS A 123 -18.99 -0.95 -7.68
N VAL A 124 -18.23 -1.51 -6.72
CA VAL A 124 -18.29 -2.95 -6.40
C VAL A 124 -18.85 -3.17 -4.99
N LEU A 125 -18.26 -2.53 -3.98
CA LEU A 125 -18.65 -2.68 -2.58
C LEU A 125 -19.13 -1.35 -1.97
N PRO A 126 -20.28 -1.36 -1.25
CA PRO A 126 -20.79 -0.19 -0.54
C PRO A 126 -19.78 0.52 0.36
N GLU A 127 -18.98 -0.24 1.10
CA GLU A 127 -18.01 0.28 2.06
C GLU A 127 -16.95 1.14 1.38
N ILE A 128 -16.52 0.76 0.17
CA ILE A 128 -15.49 1.49 -0.59
C ILE A 128 -16.05 2.78 -1.16
N GLU A 129 -17.26 2.70 -1.71
CA GLU A 129 -17.95 3.87 -2.26
C GLU A 129 -18.21 4.92 -1.19
N VAL A 130 -18.55 4.50 0.03
CA VAL A 130 -18.88 5.40 1.13
C VAL A 130 -17.63 5.92 1.85
N PHE A 131 -16.68 5.06 2.23
CA PHE A 131 -15.61 5.44 3.17
C PHE A 131 -14.28 5.85 2.50
N MET A 132 -14.05 5.47 1.24
CA MET A 132 -12.75 5.70 0.60
C MET A 132 -12.86 6.67 -0.57
N GLY A 133 -13.77 6.40 -1.50
CA GLY A 133 -13.78 7.08 -2.81
C GLY A 133 -12.67 6.55 -3.72
N GLU A 134 -12.20 7.39 -4.63
CA GLU A 134 -11.22 7.00 -5.64
C GLU A 134 -9.83 6.74 -5.04
N VAL A 135 -9.18 5.67 -5.53
CA VAL A 135 -7.81 5.29 -5.14
C VAL A 135 -6.92 5.34 -6.38
N PRO A 136 -6.06 6.36 -6.50
CA PRO A 136 -5.20 6.55 -7.65
C PRO A 136 -3.94 5.71 -7.50
N LEU A 137 -3.32 5.43 -8.65
CA LEU A 137 -2.04 4.76 -8.77
C LEU A 137 -0.98 5.79 -9.18
N ALA A 138 -0.11 6.18 -8.25
CA ALA A 138 0.95 7.14 -8.52
C ALA A 138 2.04 6.52 -9.40
N PRO A 139 2.66 7.29 -10.34
CA PRO A 139 3.80 6.84 -11.13
C PRO A 139 4.93 6.30 -10.24
N TYR A 140 5.69 5.34 -10.77
CA TYR A 140 6.86 4.85 -10.07
C TYR A 140 7.96 5.91 -10.03
N GLU A 141 8.58 6.06 -8.86
CA GLU A 141 9.85 6.74 -8.66
C GLU A 141 10.58 6.06 -7.50
N THR A 142 11.91 6.19 -7.47
CA THR A 142 12.79 5.67 -6.44
C THR A 142 12.47 6.29 -5.07
N PRO A 143 12.11 5.49 -4.06
CA PRO A 143 11.69 6.02 -2.75
C PRO A 143 12.77 6.83 -2.03
N GLY A 144 12.32 7.80 -1.23
CA GLY A 144 13.16 8.60 -0.32
C GLY A 144 13.60 9.97 -0.84
N GLY A 145 13.45 10.25 -2.13
CA GLY A 145 13.73 11.57 -2.73
C GLY A 145 12.50 12.49 -2.77
N GLN A 146 12.72 13.77 -3.07
CA GLN A 146 11.62 14.73 -3.30
C GLN A 146 10.86 14.39 -4.59
N GLU A 147 11.54 13.91 -5.64
CA GLU A 147 10.89 13.47 -6.89
C GLU A 147 9.83 12.40 -6.63
N PHE A 148 10.12 11.44 -5.75
CA PHE A 148 9.14 10.44 -5.30
C PHE A 148 7.98 11.06 -4.53
N ALA A 149 8.25 12.01 -3.64
CA ALA A 149 7.19 12.70 -2.90
C ALA A 149 6.29 13.55 -3.82
N ASP A 150 6.82 14.10 -4.90
CA ASP A 150 6.08 14.92 -5.85
C ASP A 150 5.12 14.08 -6.72
N THR A 151 5.36 12.77 -6.87
CA THR A 151 4.48 11.87 -7.64
C THR A 151 3.04 11.83 -7.13
N VAL A 152 2.81 12.09 -5.84
CA VAL A 152 1.47 12.03 -5.24
C VAL A 152 0.69 13.34 -5.36
N VAL A 153 1.37 14.46 -5.60
CA VAL A 153 0.79 15.83 -5.58
C VAL A 153 -0.45 15.98 -6.46
N PRO A 154 -0.51 15.46 -7.70
CA PRO A 154 -1.68 15.58 -8.55
C PRO A 154 -2.96 14.99 -7.94
N PHE A 155 -2.83 14.03 -7.03
CA PHE A 155 -3.96 13.26 -6.48
C PHE A 155 -4.47 13.81 -5.14
N LEU A 156 -3.72 14.68 -4.48
CA LEU A 156 -3.97 15.08 -3.09
C LEU A 156 -5.28 15.86 -2.89
N LYS A 157 -5.85 16.46 -3.94
CA LYS A 157 -7.13 17.19 -3.84
C LYS A 157 -8.33 16.26 -3.74
N ALA A 158 -8.25 15.09 -4.36
CA ALA A 158 -9.41 14.24 -4.60
C ALA A 158 -9.48 13.04 -3.65
N THR A 159 -8.36 12.66 -3.05
CA THR A 159 -8.25 11.36 -2.37
C THR A 159 -7.54 11.50 -1.03
N ASN A 160 -7.66 10.45 -0.22
CA ASN A 160 -6.96 10.31 1.05
C ASN A 160 -6.13 9.03 1.16
N THR A 161 -6.06 8.28 0.05
CA THR A 161 -5.35 7.01 -0.07
C THR A 161 -4.80 6.93 -1.48
N ILE A 162 -3.54 6.54 -1.62
CA ILE A 162 -2.84 6.44 -2.90
C ILE A 162 -2.04 5.14 -2.92
N ILE A 163 -2.11 4.41 -4.02
CA ILE A 163 -1.22 3.28 -4.29
C ILE A 163 0.03 3.80 -4.98
N LEU A 164 1.18 3.38 -4.52
CA LEU A 164 2.50 3.72 -5.04
C LEU A 164 2.97 2.55 -5.91
N THR A 165 3.03 2.75 -7.23
CA THR A 165 3.39 1.70 -8.21
C THR A 165 4.67 0.97 -7.79
N ASN A 166 4.69 -0.36 -7.84
CA ASN A 166 5.84 -1.20 -7.45
C ASN A 166 6.39 -0.94 -6.03
N HIS A 167 5.59 -0.41 -5.11
CA HIS A 167 6.05 -0.06 -3.76
C HIS A 167 5.04 -0.46 -2.67
N GLY A 168 3.92 0.25 -2.55
CA GLY A 168 2.99 0.07 -1.44
C GLY A 168 1.85 1.07 -1.44
N THR A 169 1.41 1.51 -0.26
CA THR A 169 0.32 2.49 -0.12
C THR A 169 0.71 3.64 0.78
N VAL A 170 0.07 4.78 0.58
CA VAL A 170 0.08 5.90 1.53
C VAL A 170 -1.36 6.35 1.77
N SER A 171 -1.74 6.49 3.04
CA SER A 171 -3.05 6.96 3.47
C SER A 171 -2.91 8.06 4.52
N PHE A 172 -3.86 8.99 4.52
CA PHE A 172 -3.75 10.19 5.33
C PHE A 172 -5.10 10.72 5.81
N GLY A 173 -5.10 11.46 6.93
CA GLY A 173 -6.32 11.92 7.60
C GLY A 173 -6.08 12.88 8.76
N LYS A 174 -7.13 13.20 9.51
CA LYS A 174 -7.08 14.12 10.67
C LYS A 174 -6.55 13.42 11.93
N THR A 175 -6.69 12.10 11.99
CA THR A 175 -6.25 11.26 13.10
C THR A 175 -5.44 10.07 12.58
N LEU A 176 -4.60 9.50 13.44
CA LEU A 176 -3.83 8.29 13.13
C LEU A 176 -4.75 7.11 12.80
N GLU A 177 -5.86 6.99 13.52
CA GLU A 177 -6.87 5.95 13.29
C GLU A 177 -7.53 6.08 11.90
N GLU A 178 -7.93 7.28 11.49
CA GLU A 178 -8.50 7.52 10.15
C GLU A 178 -7.52 7.17 9.04
N ALA A 179 -6.25 7.55 9.18
CA ALA A 179 -5.22 7.23 8.21
C ALA A 179 -4.99 5.71 8.14
N TYR A 180 -4.94 5.03 9.29
CA TYR A 180 -4.75 3.58 9.36
C TYR A 180 -5.95 2.79 8.78
N TRP A 181 -7.19 3.13 9.16
CA TRP A 181 -8.40 2.46 8.66
C TRP A 181 -8.50 2.47 7.14
N LYS A 182 -8.09 3.57 6.49
CA LYS A 182 -8.06 3.65 5.02
C LYS A 182 -7.18 2.58 4.39
N THR A 183 -6.03 2.29 4.98
CA THR A 183 -5.16 1.19 4.54
C THR A 183 -5.81 -0.16 4.80
N GLU A 184 -6.44 -0.39 5.97
CA GLU A 184 -7.13 -1.65 6.26
C GLU A 184 -8.27 -1.93 5.28
N ILE A 185 -9.09 -0.92 5.00
CA ILE A 185 -10.22 -1.01 4.08
C ILE A 185 -9.70 -1.31 2.66
N LEU A 186 -8.65 -0.61 2.23
CA LEU A 186 -8.06 -0.82 0.90
C LEU A 186 -7.52 -2.24 0.72
N ASP A 187 -6.73 -2.75 1.67
CA ASP A 187 -6.17 -4.09 1.54
C ASP A 187 -7.25 -5.18 1.57
N ALA A 188 -8.23 -5.03 2.48
CA ALA A 188 -9.36 -5.94 2.54
C ALA A 188 -10.15 -5.96 1.22
N TYR A 189 -10.32 -4.79 0.60
CA TYR A 189 -10.98 -4.69 -0.70
C TYR A 189 -10.17 -5.35 -1.82
N CYS A 190 -8.88 -5.06 -1.90
CA CYS A 190 -8.00 -5.66 -2.90
C CYS A 190 -7.99 -7.19 -2.78
N ARG A 191 -8.01 -7.72 -1.54
CA ARG A 191 -8.16 -9.16 -1.30
C ARG A 191 -9.47 -9.70 -1.87
N ILE A 192 -10.59 -9.03 -1.63
CA ILE A 192 -11.90 -9.45 -2.17
C ILE A 192 -11.87 -9.44 -3.69
N LEU A 193 -11.29 -8.43 -4.32
CA LEU A 193 -11.19 -8.33 -5.78
C LEU A 193 -10.36 -9.46 -6.40
N ILE A 194 -9.22 -9.80 -5.79
CA ILE A 194 -8.40 -10.93 -6.21
C ILE A 194 -9.21 -12.23 -6.12
N LEU A 195 -9.84 -12.49 -4.98
CA LEU A 195 -10.67 -13.69 -4.78
C LEU A 195 -11.87 -13.73 -5.74
N ALA A 196 -12.52 -12.60 -6.00
CA ALA A 196 -13.64 -12.51 -6.94
C ALA A 196 -13.20 -12.89 -8.36
N LYS A 197 -12.02 -12.44 -8.81
CA LYS A 197 -11.46 -12.84 -10.10
C LYS A 197 -11.18 -14.33 -10.18
N GLU A 198 -10.65 -14.93 -9.11
CA GLU A 198 -10.43 -16.39 -9.04
C GLU A 198 -11.75 -17.17 -9.10
N LEU A 199 -12.84 -16.62 -8.56
CA LEU A 199 -14.18 -17.21 -8.60
C LEU A 199 -14.91 -17.01 -9.94
N GLY A 200 -14.37 -16.21 -10.86
CA GLY A 200 -14.91 -16.03 -12.21
C GLY A 200 -15.21 -14.59 -12.64
N GLY A 201 -14.99 -13.59 -11.77
CA GLY A 201 -15.08 -12.16 -12.14
C GLY A 201 -15.73 -11.26 -11.11
N ILE A 202 -15.75 -9.97 -11.42
CA ILE A 202 -16.33 -8.91 -10.58
C ILE A 202 -17.68 -8.47 -11.15
N THR A 203 -18.71 -8.41 -10.30
CA THR A 203 -20.02 -7.85 -10.64
C THR A 203 -20.12 -6.43 -10.08
N TYR A 204 -20.46 -5.48 -10.94
CA TYR A 204 -20.58 -4.08 -10.56
C TYR A 204 -22.00 -3.72 -10.13
N LEU A 205 -22.10 -2.78 -9.19
CA LEU A 205 -23.32 -2.09 -8.83
C LEU A 205 -23.82 -1.29 -10.04
N ASN A 206 -25.13 -1.30 -10.23
CA ASN A 206 -25.74 -0.46 -11.26
C ASN A 206 -25.69 1.03 -10.86
N GLU A 207 -25.99 1.89 -11.83
CA GLU A 207 -25.98 3.34 -11.64
C GLU A 207 -26.88 3.79 -10.47
N GLN A 208 -28.10 3.24 -10.38
CA GLN A 208 -29.04 3.60 -9.32
C GLN A 208 -28.43 3.34 -7.93
N LYS A 209 -27.87 2.16 -7.70
CA LYS A 209 -27.26 1.80 -6.41
C LYS A 209 -25.99 2.59 -6.13
N SER A 210 -25.21 2.88 -7.15
CA SER A 210 -24.03 3.75 -7.01
C SER A 210 -24.42 5.18 -6.58
N ARG A 211 -25.50 5.73 -7.14
CA ARG A 211 -26.05 7.04 -6.72
C ARG A 211 -26.63 7.02 -5.31
N GLU A 212 -27.32 5.95 -4.91
CA GLU A 212 -27.82 5.78 -3.54
C GLU A 212 -26.67 5.81 -2.52
N LEU A 213 -25.53 5.17 -2.83
CA LEU A 213 -24.34 5.17 -1.97
C LEU A 213 -23.66 6.53 -1.93
N LEU A 214 -23.59 7.23 -3.06
CA LEU A 214 -23.06 8.60 -3.11
C LEU A 214 -23.91 9.55 -2.23
N GLY A 215 -25.25 9.43 -2.28
CA GLY A 215 -26.14 10.17 -1.39
C GLY A 215 -26.08 9.72 0.09
N LEU A 216 -25.68 8.47 0.37
CA LEU A 216 -25.38 8.05 1.74
C LEU A 216 -24.08 8.69 2.24
N LYS A 217 -23.04 8.71 1.41
CA LYS A 217 -21.75 9.34 1.70
C LYS A 217 -21.90 10.81 2.09
N GLU A 218 -22.70 11.56 1.32
CA GLU A 218 -23.01 12.96 1.59
C GLU A 218 -23.72 13.15 2.95
N ARG A 219 -24.74 12.33 3.25
CA ARG A 219 -25.46 12.39 4.53
C ARG A 219 -24.57 12.06 5.74
N LEU A 220 -23.53 11.25 5.54
CA LEU A 220 -22.54 10.92 6.57
C LEU A 220 -21.45 12.00 6.71
N GLY A 221 -21.46 13.04 5.88
CA GLY A 221 -20.54 14.17 5.96
C GLY A 221 -19.16 13.91 5.37
N PHE A 222 -19.02 12.87 4.53
CA PHE A 222 -17.80 12.65 3.76
C PHE A 222 -17.86 13.43 2.47
N ASP A 223 -16.79 14.15 2.14
CA ASP A 223 -16.65 14.81 0.84
C ASP A 223 -16.21 13.82 -0.24
N ASP A 224 -16.56 14.11 -1.49
CA ASP A 224 -16.24 13.31 -2.67
C ASP A 224 -16.17 14.23 -3.90
N PRO A 225 -15.13 14.12 -4.75
CA PRO A 225 -15.01 14.90 -5.97
C PRO A 225 -16.26 14.84 -6.86
N ARG A 226 -16.98 13.71 -6.84
CA ARG A 226 -18.18 13.47 -7.65
C ARG A 226 -19.36 14.37 -7.28
N PHE A 227 -19.37 14.97 -6.08
CA PHE A 227 -20.38 15.97 -5.71
C PHE A 227 -20.24 17.29 -6.46
N HIS A 228 -19.04 17.57 -6.98
CA HIS A 228 -18.68 18.87 -7.55
C HIS A 228 -18.64 18.86 -9.09
N LEU A 229 -19.14 17.79 -9.73
CA LEU A 229 -19.08 17.57 -11.18
C LEU A 229 -20.49 17.32 -11.77
N GLU A 230 -20.92 18.16 -12.72
CA GLU A 230 -22.28 18.10 -13.30
C GLU A 230 -22.54 16.84 -14.18
N ASN A 231 -21.50 16.16 -14.67
CA ASN A 231 -21.61 14.94 -15.50
C ASN A 231 -20.50 13.93 -15.16
N CYS A 232 -20.45 13.50 -13.89
CA CYS A 232 -19.42 12.58 -13.45
C CYS A 232 -19.65 11.13 -13.90
N ASP A 233 -18.61 10.51 -14.44
CA ASP A 233 -18.51 9.06 -14.60
C ASP A 233 -18.48 8.42 -13.19
N LEU A 234 -19.55 7.74 -12.80
CA LEU A 234 -19.71 7.24 -11.41
C LEU A 234 -18.68 6.17 -11.03
N CYS A 235 -18.23 5.42 -12.04
CA CYS A 235 -17.36 4.26 -11.89
C CYS A 235 -16.03 4.42 -12.65
N GLY A 236 -15.81 5.58 -13.27
CA GLY A 236 -14.57 5.89 -13.98
C GLY A 236 -13.49 6.34 -13.02
N ASN A 237 -12.33 5.69 -13.07
CA ASN A 237 -11.13 6.10 -12.35
C ASN A 237 -10.56 7.36 -13.04
N SER A 238 -10.95 8.54 -12.55
CA SER A 238 -10.58 9.84 -13.11
C SER A 238 -9.07 10.10 -13.08
N ALA A 239 -8.39 9.62 -12.04
CA ALA A 239 -6.94 9.65 -11.87
C ALA A 239 -6.22 8.81 -12.92
N PHE A 240 -6.85 7.74 -13.41
CA PHE A 240 -6.32 6.90 -14.48
C PHE A 240 -6.36 7.60 -15.84
N ARG A 241 -7.35 8.48 -16.07
CA ARG A 241 -7.49 9.28 -17.31
C ARG A 241 -6.50 10.44 -17.41
N GLU A 242 -6.06 11.00 -16.28
CA GLU A 242 -5.15 12.16 -16.26
C GLU A 242 -3.70 11.78 -15.96
N GLY A 243 -3.44 10.81 -15.07
CA GLY A 243 -2.10 10.41 -14.64
C GLY A 243 -1.22 9.83 -15.76
N TYR A 244 -1.82 9.28 -16.82
CA TYR A 244 -1.11 8.70 -17.97
C TYR A 244 -0.97 9.63 -19.17
N LYS A 245 -1.54 10.85 -19.16
CA LYS A 245 -1.32 11.78 -20.28
C LYS A 245 0.14 12.23 -20.43
N ALA A 246 0.97 12.00 -19.40
CA ALA A 246 2.36 12.50 -19.34
C ALA A 246 3.46 11.42 -19.45
N ALA A 247 3.14 10.14 -19.66
CA ALA A 247 4.17 9.12 -19.87
C ALA A 247 3.71 8.11 -20.92
N GLU A 248 4.63 7.73 -21.82
CA GLU A 248 4.48 6.87 -23.01
C GLU A 248 4.01 5.43 -22.75
N ALA A 249 3.15 5.19 -21.76
CA ALA A 249 2.47 3.91 -21.60
C ALA A 249 1.22 3.89 -22.48
N PRO A 250 0.98 2.82 -23.26
CA PRO A 250 -0.23 2.70 -24.05
C PRO A 250 -1.46 2.77 -23.14
N GLU A 251 -2.54 3.37 -23.66
CA GLU A 251 -3.83 3.34 -22.96
C GLU A 251 -4.13 1.88 -22.55
N PRO A 252 -4.44 1.64 -21.27
CA PRO A 252 -4.69 0.31 -20.76
C PRO A 252 -5.90 -0.27 -21.47
N GLN A 253 -5.65 -1.20 -22.38
CA GLN A 253 -6.68 -2.02 -22.99
C GLN A 253 -7.20 -2.99 -21.92
N THR A 254 -8.51 -2.97 -21.70
CA THR A 254 -9.23 -4.03 -21.00
C THR A 254 -9.26 -5.28 -21.88
N CYS A 255 -8.13 -5.96 -22.00
CA CYS A 255 -8.06 -7.31 -22.52
C CYS A 255 -8.11 -8.30 -21.34
N ALA A 256 -8.89 -9.36 -21.49
CA ALA A 256 -8.74 -10.53 -20.64
C ALA A 256 -7.26 -10.96 -20.68
N PHE A 257 -6.67 -11.28 -19.52
CA PHE A 257 -5.32 -11.84 -19.47
C PHE A 257 -5.21 -12.97 -20.49
N GLU A 258 -4.08 -13.03 -21.20
CA GLU A 258 -3.78 -14.25 -21.93
C GLU A 258 -3.86 -15.42 -20.95
N PRO A 259 -4.53 -16.53 -21.32
CA PRO A 259 -4.57 -17.71 -20.47
C PRO A 259 -3.14 -18.04 -20.03
N PRO A 260 -2.93 -18.37 -18.75
CA PRO A 260 -1.59 -18.61 -18.23
C PRO A 260 -0.87 -19.58 -19.18
N PRO A 261 0.42 -19.33 -19.53
CA PRO A 261 1.15 -20.25 -20.38
C PRO A 261 1.03 -21.63 -19.77
N SER A 262 0.58 -22.60 -20.57
CA SER A 262 0.45 -23.99 -20.15
C SER A 262 1.83 -24.45 -19.68
N TYR A 263 2.02 -24.44 -18.36
CA TYR A 263 3.21 -24.96 -17.73
C TYR A 263 3.03 -26.48 -17.72
N PRO A 264 3.81 -27.25 -18.48
CA PRO A 264 3.89 -28.68 -18.23
C PRO A 264 4.50 -28.78 -16.84
N GLY A 265 3.68 -29.08 -15.83
CA GLY A 265 4.13 -29.21 -14.45
C GLY A 265 5.41 -30.03 -14.36
N TYR A 266 6.20 -29.81 -13.31
CA TYR A 266 7.47 -30.52 -13.07
C TYR A 266 7.36 -32.05 -12.99
N LEU A 267 6.15 -32.60 -13.14
CA LEU A 267 5.89 -34.01 -13.33
C LEU A 267 5.45 -34.23 -14.78
N LYS A 268 6.41 -34.64 -15.63
CA LYS A 268 6.09 -35.15 -16.96
C LYS A 268 5.13 -36.34 -16.81
N PRO A 269 3.99 -36.37 -17.52
CA PRO A 269 3.25 -37.62 -17.69
C PRO A 269 4.16 -38.64 -18.39
N PRO A 270 4.04 -39.94 -18.10
CA PRO A 270 4.76 -40.95 -18.86
C PRO A 270 4.31 -40.86 -20.32
N ALA A 271 5.25 -40.63 -21.24
CA ALA A 271 4.96 -40.67 -22.66
C ALA A 271 4.48 -42.08 -23.02
N SER A 272 3.30 -42.18 -23.62
CA SER A 272 2.78 -43.41 -24.18
C SER A 272 3.53 -43.76 -25.47
N GLY A 273 4.26 -44.88 -25.44
CA GLY A 273 4.47 -45.73 -26.61
C GLY A 273 5.88 -45.78 -27.20
N SER A 274 6.70 -46.70 -26.69
CA SER A 274 7.35 -47.71 -27.55
C SER A 274 7.82 -48.90 -26.70
N ASN A 275 7.60 -50.10 -27.23
CA ASN A 275 7.92 -51.39 -26.60
C ASN A 275 9.41 -51.50 -26.24
N GLY A 276 9.70 -51.66 -24.95
CA GLY A 276 11.02 -52.05 -24.46
C GLY A 276 11.01 -52.12 -22.94
N SER A 277 11.24 -53.30 -22.38
CA SER A 277 11.38 -53.52 -20.95
C SER A 277 12.44 -52.57 -20.34
N PRO A 278 12.17 -51.89 -19.22
CA PRO A 278 13.14 -50.98 -18.62
C PRO A 278 14.24 -51.81 -17.95
N GLN A 279 15.42 -51.85 -18.57
CA GLN A 279 16.65 -52.23 -17.88
C GLN A 279 17.03 -51.10 -16.93
N VAL A 280 16.85 -51.34 -15.63
CA VAL A 280 17.38 -50.49 -14.57
C VAL A 280 18.92 -50.52 -14.71
N ASN A 281 19.52 -49.36 -14.93
CA ASN A 281 20.96 -49.23 -14.96
C ASN A 281 21.49 -49.28 -13.52
N GLU A 282 21.76 -50.50 -13.02
CA GLU A 282 22.25 -50.76 -11.66
C GLU A 282 23.52 -49.96 -11.33
N ALA A 283 24.34 -49.64 -12.34
CA ALA A 283 25.54 -48.82 -12.15
C ALA A 283 25.21 -47.38 -11.73
N LEU A 284 24.09 -46.82 -12.20
CA LEU A 284 23.63 -45.49 -11.81
C LEU A 284 23.06 -45.48 -10.39
N VAL A 285 22.34 -46.54 -10.00
CA VAL A 285 21.80 -46.71 -8.65
C VAL A 285 22.93 -46.85 -7.63
N GLN A 286 23.96 -47.63 -7.96
CA GLN A 286 25.14 -47.80 -7.12
C GLN A 286 25.91 -46.48 -6.94
N ALA A 287 26.13 -45.74 -8.03
CA ALA A 287 26.84 -44.46 -7.98
C ALA A 287 26.13 -43.41 -7.10
N ILE A 288 24.79 -43.36 -7.14
CA ILE A 288 24.00 -42.45 -6.29
C ILE A 288 24.06 -42.89 -4.83
N THR A 289 24.02 -44.20 -4.57
CA THR A 289 24.05 -44.75 -3.21
C THR A 289 25.41 -44.50 -2.55
N ASP A 290 26.50 -44.66 -3.29
CA ASP A 290 27.85 -44.38 -2.78
C ASP A 290 28.05 -42.90 -2.47
N GLN A 291 27.51 -41.99 -3.29
CA GLN A 291 27.54 -40.54 -3.02
C GLN A 291 26.76 -40.16 -1.76
N VAL A 292 25.57 -40.73 -1.56
CA VAL A 292 24.74 -40.47 -0.37
C VAL A 292 25.42 -41.01 0.90
N LEU A 293 26.01 -42.21 0.83
CA LEU A 293 26.71 -42.79 1.97
C LEU A 293 28.01 -42.05 2.32
N ALA A 294 28.69 -41.46 1.34
CA ALA A 294 29.86 -40.61 1.59
C ALA A 294 29.47 -39.29 2.26
N ALA A 295 28.35 -38.68 1.86
CA ALA A 295 27.85 -37.43 2.45
C ALA A 295 27.36 -37.58 3.90
N LEU A 296 27.02 -38.80 4.32
CA LEU A 296 26.56 -39.10 5.69
C LEU A 296 27.70 -39.43 6.67
N LYS A 297 28.96 -39.50 6.20
CA LYS A 297 30.13 -39.81 7.03
C LYS A 297 31.12 -38.63 7.16
N GLY A 298 30.75 -37.45 6.67
CA GLY A 298 31.53 -36.21 6.75
C GLY A 298 30.94 -35.22 7.74
#